data_AF-A0A543KHE3-F1
#
_entry.id   AF-A0A543KHE3-F1
#
_cell.length_a   1.000
_cell.length_b   1.000
_cell.length_c   1.000
_cell.angle_alpha   90.00
_cell.angle_beta   90.00
_cell.angle_gamma   90.00
#
_symmetry.space_group_name_H-M   'P 1'
#
loop_
_entity.id
_entity.type
_entity.pdbx_description
1 polymer ?
#
loop_
_entity_poly.entity_id
_entity_poly.type
_entity_poly.pdbx_seq_one_letter_code
_entity_poly.pdbx_strand_id
1 'polypeptide(L)' 'MKAFLAAVVFAVVVAFGAATFLDSGFQQPSHAAFTTEGARVDMPGTNLIGN' A
#
# COMPACT_ATOMS: atom_id res chain seq x y z
N MET A 1 -28.32 -13.52 -23.51
CA MET A 1 -27.50 -13.85 -22.31
C MET A 1 -25.98 -13.83 -22.57
N LYS A 2 -25.48 -14.16 -23.77
CA LYS A 2 -24.03 -14.20 -24.06
C LYS A 2 -23.31 -12.85 -23.87
N ALA A 3 -23.93 -11.76 -24.32
CA ALA A 3 -23.36 -10.41 -24.17
C ALA A 3 -23.24 -9.99 -22.70
N PHE A 4 -24.24 -10.32 -21.87
CA PHE A 4 -24.19 -10.05 -20.44
C PHE A 4 -23.05 -10.82 -19.76
N LEU A 5 -22.89 -12.10 -20.09
CA LEU A 5 -21.80 -12.91 -19.56
C LEU A 5 -20.42 -12.37 -19.99
N ALA A 6 -20.28 -11.94 -21.26
CA ALA A 6 -19.05 -11.33 -21.73
C ALA A 6 -18.72 -10.01 -21.00
N ALA A 7 -19.73 -9.19 -20.71
CA ALA A 7 -19.55 -7.96 -19.95
C ALA A 7 -19.09 -8.23 -18.51
N VAL A 8 -19.66 -9.25 -17.85
CA VAL A 8 -19.24 -9.67 -16.51
C VAL A 8 -17.79 -10.14 -16.51
N VAL A 9 -17.41 -10.99 -17.46
CA VAL A 9 -16.03 -11.47 -17.58
C VAL A 9 -15.06 -10.31 -17.80
N PHE A 10 -15.40 -9.37 -18.69
CA PHE A 10 -14.59 -8.19 -18.94
C PHE A 10 -14.41 -7.33 -17.68
N ALA A 11 -15.48 -7.09 -16.92
CA ALA A 11 -15.42 -6.31 -15.68
C ALA A 11 -14.49 -6.95 -14.65
N VAL A 12 -14.54 -8.28 -14.48
CA VAL A 12 -13.66 -9.01 -13.57
C VAL A 12 -12.18 -8.87 -13.99
N VAL A 13 -11.90 -9.03 -15.29
CA VAL A 13 -10.53 -8.92 -15.82
C VAL A 13 -9.98 -7.51 -15.61
N VAL A 14 -10.77 -6.47 -15.91
CA VAL A 14 -10.36 -5.08 -15.73
C VAL A 14 -10.14 -4.75 -14.25
N ALA A 15 -11.03 -5.19 -13.36
CA ALA A 15 -10.88 -4.95 -11.93
C ALA A 15 -9.61 -5.62 -11.37
N PHE A 16 -9.36 -6.87 -11.74
CA PHE A 16 -8.16 -7.59 -11.32
C PHE A 16 -6.88 -6.96 -11.88
N GLY A 17 -6.89 -6.59 -13.16
CA GLY A 17 -5.77 -5.90 -13.80
C GLY A 17 -5.47 -4.54 -13.14
N ALA A 18 -6.50 -3.77 -12.82
CA ALA A 18 -6.33 -2.49 -12.12
C ALA A 18 -5.77 -2.67 -10.71
N ALA A 19 -6.29 -3.62 -9.92
CA ALA A 19 -5.83 -3.88 -8.57
C ALA A 19 -4.35 -4.29 -8.54
N THR A 20 -3.97 -5.27 -9.36
CA THR A 20 -2.58 -5.74 -9.44
C THR A 20 -1.61 -4.64 -9.88
N PHE A 21 -1.99 -3.83 -10.87
CA PHE A 21 -1.15 -2.74 -11.38
C PHE A 21 -0.97 -1.61 -10.34
N LEU A 22 -2.04 -1.23 -9.65
CA LEU A 22 -2.00 -0.21 -8.61
C LEU A 22 -1.14 -0.67 -7.42
N ASP A 23 -1.36 -1.88 -6.92
CA ASP A 23 -0.66 -2.41 -5.75
C ASP A 23 0.82 -2.70 -6.01
N SER A 24 1.19 -3.08 -7.25
CA SER A 24 2.57 -3.52 -7.54
C SER A 24 3.52 -2.38 -7.90
N GLY A 25 3.03 -1.27 -8.45
CA GLY A 25 3.88 -0.24 -9.05
C GLY A 25 3.60 1.20 -8.63
N PHE A 26 2.42 1.49 -8.07
CA PHE A 26 1.97 2.87 -7.83
C PHE A 26 1.58 3.15 -6.38
N GLN A 27 1.03 2.18 -5.66
CA GLN A 27 0.60 2.35 -4.27
C GLN A 27 1.60 1.69 -3.32
N GLN A 28 2.30 2.52 -2.55
CA GLN A 28 3.08 2.05 -1.41
C GLN A 28 2.16 2.04 -0.17
N PRO A 29 2.14 0.96 0.63
CA PRO A 29 1.29 0.90 1.79
C PRO A 29 1.72 1.96 2.83
N SER A 30 0.76 2.53 3.55
CA SER A 30 0.98 3.68 4.45
C SER A 30 2.05 3.44 5.51
N HIS A 31 2.17 2.21 6.02
CA HIS A 31 3.23 1.85 6.98
C HIS A 31 4.64 1.97 6.39
N ALA A 32 4.81 1.73 5.08
CA ALA A 32 6.07 1.90 4.40
C ALA A 32 6.30 3.35 3.95
N ALA A 33 5.25 4.07 3.56
CA ALA A 33 5.35 5.48 3.16
C ALA A 33 5.65 6.42 4.33
N PHE A 34 5.14 6.11 5.52
CA PHE A 34 5.33 6.90 6.75
C PHE A 34 6.20 6.18 7.77
N THR A 35 7.06 5.26 7.32
CA THR A 35 8.17 4.79 8.16
C THR A 35 9.13 5.97 8.33
N THR A 36 8.82 6.87 9.24
CA THR A 36 9.86 7.71 9.84
C THR A 36 10.85 6.75 10.48
N GLU A 37 12.15 7.00 10.29
CA GLU A 37 13.21 6.50 11.16
C GLU A 37 12.87 7.01 12.58
N GLY A 38 11.88 6.40 13.21
CA GLY A 38 11.46 6.72 14.56
C GLY A 38 12.68 6.43 15.39
N ALA A 39 13.26 7.48 15.98
CA ALA A 39 14.46 7.40 16.80
C ALA A 39 14.37 6.09 17.58
N ARG A 40 15.28 5.15 17.31
CA ARG A 40 15.35 3.91 18.06
C ARG A 40 15.73 4.34 19.47
N VAL A 41 14.70 4.53 20.29
CA VAL A 41 14.83 4.89 21.68
C VAL A 41 14.80 3.59 22.45
N ASP A 42 15.88 2.83 22.31
CA ASP A 42 16.16 1.65 23.12
C ASP A 42 16.24 2.02 24.61
N MET A 43 16.40 3.34 24.90
CA MET A 43 16.52 3.92 26.23
C MET A 43 15.65 5.18 26.36
N PRO A 44 14.38 5.07 26.80
CA PRO A 44 13.56 6.24 27.11
C PRO A 44 14.20 7.03 28.26
N GLY A 45 14.79 8.19 27.94
CA GLY A 45 15.41 9.10 28.91
C GLY A 45 16.76 9.70 28.49
N THR A 46 17.50 9.08 27.55
CA THR A 46 18.81 9.60 27.09
C THR A 46 18.72 10.48 25.84
N ASN A 47 17.61 10.44 25.10
CA ASN A 47 17.48 11.13 23.80
C ASN A 47 16.96 12.58 23.87
N LEU A 48 16.80 13.19 25.06
CA LEU A 48 16.23 14.53 25.16
C LEU A 48 17.09 15.61 25.82
N ILE A 49 18.22 15.33 26.48
CA ILE A 49 19.03 16.41 27.11
C ILE A 49 20.52 16.01 27.19
N GLY A 50 21.43 16.82 26.64
CA GLY A 50 22.86 16.72 27.01
C GLY A 50 23.88 17.45 26.12
N ASN A 51 23.98 18.79 26.29
CA ASN A 51 24.93 19.79 25.74
C ASN A 51 24.89 20.12 24.25
#